data_AF-A0A813N002-F1
#
_entry.id   AF-A0A813N002-F1
#
_cell.length_a   1.000
_cell.length_b   1.000
_cell.length_c   1.000
_cell.angle_alpha   90.00
_cell.angle_beta   90.00
_cell.angle_gamma   90.00
#
_symmetry.space_group_name_H-M   'P 1'
#
loop_
_entity.id
_entity.type
_entity.pdbx_description
1 polymer ?
#
loop_
_entity_poly.entity_id
_entity_poly.type
_entity_poly.pdbx_seq_one_letter_code
_entity_poly.pdbx_strand_id
1 'polypeptide(L)'
;MNIIRLLKTSQIYNSCLFIYYAQLINDQISSSFEHELNRCAIDNLEKLLEIIHNPLSSFQINTRVLKEILRSNSTELDHFLHSISTDLIAKLYYACLACHYQTIEIFADSLKYMQRCLQQRQNIDNIKQSE
;
A
#
# COMPACT_ATOMS: atom_id res chain seq x y z
N MET A 1 18.61 2.29 -0.58
CA MET A 1 18.53 1.83 -1.98
C MET A 1 18.28 3.04 -2.86
N ASN A 2 19.15 3.34 -3.82
CA ASN A 2 19.03 4.55 -4.66
C ASN A 2 18.03 4.29 -5.80
N ILE A 3 16.86 4.94 -5.74
CA ILE A 3 15.75 4.72 -6.69
C ILE A 3 16.10 5.14 -8.12
N ILE A 4 16.93 6.18 -8.29
CA ILE A 4 17.41 6.61 -9.62
C ILE A 4 18.26 5.50 -10.25
N ARG A 5 19.12 4.87 -9.44
CA ARG A 5 19.92 3.73 -9.88
C ARG A 5 19.05 2.53 -10.22
N LEU A 6 17.99 2.25 -9.45
CA LEU A 6 17.04 1.18 -9.76
C LEU A 6 16.34 1.43 -11.10
N LEU A 7 15.76 2.62 -11.30
CA LEU A 7 15.07 3.00 -12.54
C LEU A 7 15.96 2.85 -13.78
N LYS A 8 17.21 3.33 -13.68
CA LYS A 8 18.21 3.17 -14.74
C LYS A 8 18.54 1.71 -15.02
N THR A 9 18.66 0.89 -13.99
CA THR A 9 19.00 -0.54 -14.13
C THR A 9 17.81 -1.32 -14.69
N SER A 10 16.58 -0.90 -14.40
CA SER A 10 15.33 -1.48 -14.90
C SER A 10 14.87 -0.91 -16.25
N GLN A 11 15.65 -0.01 -16.88
CA GLN A 11 15.34 0.60 -18.18
C GLN A 11 13.96 1.29 -18.25
N ILE A 12 13.56 1.97 -17.17
CA ILE A 12 12.32 2.74 -17.10
C ILE A 12 12.62 4.20 -17.45
N TYR A 13 12.04 4.72 -18.54
CA TYR A 13 12.38 6.04 -19.13
C TYR A 13 11.21 7.04 -19.23
N ASN A 14 10.01 6.68 -18.77
CA ASN A 14 8.87 7.60 -18.77
C ASN A 14 8.98 8.63 -17.63
N SER A 15 8.20 9.71 -17.70
CA SER A 15 8.04 10.65 -16.58
C SER A 15 7.48 9.91 -15.37
N CYS A 16 8.33 9.64 -14.38
CA CYS A 16 7.94 8.97 -13.16
C CYS A 16 7.71 10.00 -12.04
N LEU A 17 6.47 10.12 -11.57
CA LEU A 17 6.17 10.84 -10.33
C LEU A 17 6.36 9.86 -9.16
N PHE A 18 7.48 9.97 -8.47
CA PHE A 18 7.71 9.25 -7.22
C PHE A 18 7.12 10.05 -6.06
N ILE A 19 5.84 9.78 -5.75
CA ILE A 19 5.12 10.50 -4.67
C ILE A 19 5.75 10.23 -3.28
N TYR A 20 6.58 9.19 -3.12
CA TYR A 20 7.07 8.73 -1.81
C TYR A 20 8.59 8.51 -1.73
N TYR A 21 9.38 9.38 -2.34
CA TYR A 21 10.81 9.48 -2.01
C TYR A 21 11.28 10.94 -2.03
N ALA A 22 10.73 11.76 -1.15
CA ALA A 22 11.34 13.04 -0.81
C ALA A 22 12.57 12.78 0.06
N GLN A 23 13.66 12.29 -0.54
CA GLN A 23 14.95 12.36 0.13
C GLN A 23 15.35 13.82 0.18
N LEU A 24 15.39 14.38 1.38
CA LEU A 24 15.92 15.70 1.62
C LEU A 24 17.43 15.68 1.37
N ILE A 25 17.83 16.19 0.20
CA ILE A 25 19.26 16.34 -0.18
C ILE A 25 19.89 17.50 0.61
N ASN A 26 19.06 18.45 1.06
CA ASN A 26 19.49 19.59 1.85
C ASN A 26 19.30 19.30 3.35
N ASP A 27 20.41 19.01 4.01
CA ASP A 27 20.56 18.74 5.44
C ASP A 27 20.33 19.98 6.35
N GLN A 28 20.17 21.17 5.77
CA GLN A 28 19.76 22.38 6.49
C GLN A 28 18.24 22.50 6.69
N ILE A 29 17.45 21.68 6.00
CA ILE A 29 16.00 21.70 6.14
C ILE A 29 15.59 20.66 7.19
N SER A 30 14.73 21.09 8.12
CA SER A 30 14.23 20.23 9.20
C SER A 30 13.56 18.96 8.67
N SER A 31 13.81 17.83 9.35
CA SER A 31 13.16 16.54 9.07
C SER A 31 11.62 16.60 9.20
N SER A 32 11.08 17.62 9.87
CA SER A 32 9.64 17.90 9.90
C SER A 32 9.06 18.21 8.52
N PHE A 33 9.84 18.83 7.62
CA PHE A 33 9.43 19.12 6.25
C PHE A 33 9.33 17.85 5.40
N GLU A 34 10.25 16.90 5.60
CA GLU A 34 10.16 15.56 4.99
C GLU A 34 8.87 14.86 5.43
N HIS A 35 8.60 14.93 6.73
CA HIS A 35 7.40 14.33 7.32
C HIS A 35 6.11 14.99 6.80
N GLU A 36 6.09 16.32 6.61
CA GLU A 36 4.97 17.03 5.98
C GLU A 36 4.75 16.59 4.54
N LEU A 37 5.79 16.57 3.70
CA LEU A 37 5.69 16.10 2.32
C LEU A 37 5.21 14.64 2.25
N ASN A 38 5.74 13.78 3.12
CA ASN A 38 5.39 12.36 3.20
C ASN A 38 3.97 12.08 3.74
N ARG A 39 3.35 13.05 4.44
CA ARG A 39 1.97 12.97 4.95
C ARG A 39 0.95 13.72 4.11
N CYS A 40 1.37 14.70 3.31
CA CYS A 40 0.45 15.56 2.57
C CYS A 40 -0.36 14.79 1.52
N ALA A 41 0.23 13.75 0.91
CA ALA A 41 -0.37 13.03 -0.21
C ALA A 41 -1.21 11.81 0.17
N ILE A 42 -0.89 11.08 1.25
CA ILE A 42 -1.74 10.02 1.83
C ILE A 42 -1.81 10.29 3.32
N ASP A 43 -2.93 10.84 3.77
CA ASP A 43 -3.27 11.05 5.17
C ASP A 43 -4.34 10.08 5.67
N ASN A 44 -5.01 9.36 4.75
CA ASN A 44 -5.99 8.33 5.05
C ASN A 44 -6.10 7.31 3.89
N LEU A 45 -6.90 6.25 4.09
CA LEU A 45 -7.11 5.21 3.09
C LEU A 45 -7.92 5.67 1.87
N GLU A 46 -8.69 6.75 1.99
CA GLU A 46 -9.46 7.32 0.87
C GLU A 46 -8.53 7.91 -0.20
N LYS A 47 -7.56 8.73 0.19
CA LYS A 47 -6.53 9.22 -0.74
C LYS A 47 -5.68 8.10 -1.34
N LEU A 48 -5.43 7.05 -0.58
CA LEU A 48 -4.75 5.87 -1.10
C LEU A 48 -5.59 5.18 -2.19
N LEU A 49 -6.91 5.08 -2.04
CA LEU A 49 -7.81 4.57 -3.07
C LEU A 49 -7.83 5.46 -4.32
N GLU A 50 -7.80 6.79 -4.16
CA GLU A 50 -7.68 7.72 -5.29
C GLU A 50 -6.42 7.43 -6.11
N ILE A 51 -5.29 7.18 -5.44
CA ILE A 51 -4.04 6.83 -6.10
C ILE A 51 -4.14 5.46 -6.78
N ILE A 52 -4.63 4.43 -6.07
CA ILE A 52 -4.76 3.06 -6.60
C ILE A 52 -5.66 3.02 -7.84
N HIS A 53 -6.77 3.74 -7.83
CA HIS A 53 -7.74 3.75 -8.93
C HIS A 53 -7.42 4.75 -10.03
N ASN A 54 -6.45 5.64 -9.84
CA ASN A 54 -6.04 6.55 -10.89
C ASN A 54 -5.37 5.75 -12.03
N PRO A 55 -5.94 5.74 -13.25
CA PRO A 55 -5.44 4.95 -14.37
C PRO A 55 -4.08 5.42 -14.89
N LEU A 56 -3.66 6.64 -14.56
CA LEU A 56 -2.33 7.18 -14.86
C LEU A 56 -1.32 6.88 -13.75
N SER A 57 -1.76 6.31 -12.62
CA SER A 57 -0.86 5.91 -11.55
C SER A 57 -0.13 4.61 -11.90
N SER A 58 1.12 4.53 -11.46
CA SER A 58 1.90 3.28 -11.45
C SER A 58 2.07 2.82 -10.00
N PHE A 59 0.96 2.76 -9.26
CA PHE A 59 0.96 2.45 -7.82
C PHE A 59 1.77 1.18 -7.51
N GLN A 60 2.67 1.28 -6.51
CA GLN A 60 3.48 0.18 -6.01
C GLN A 60 3.32 0.06 -4.50
N ILE A 61 3.20 -1.18 -4.03
CA ILE A 61 3.12 -1.50 -2.60
C ILE A 61 4.50 -1.28 -1.96
N ASN A 62 4.50 -0.59 -0.82
CA ASN A 62 5.69 -0.46 0.03
C ASN A 62 5.30 -0.59 1.51
N THR A 63 6.30 -0.71 2.37
CA THR A 63 6.11 -0.95 3.81
C THR A 63 5.34 0.15 4.53
N ARG A 64 5.40 1.41 4.05
CA ARG A 64 4.63 2.52 4.63
C ARG A 64 3.15 2.35 4.31
N VAL A 65 2.80 2.09 3.05
CA VAL A 65 1.41 1.84 2.63
C VAL A 65 0.81 0.68 3.43
N LEU A 66 1.56 -0.41 3.60
CA LEU A 66 1.11 -1.54 4.41
C LEU A 66 0.83 -1.13 5.87
N LYS A 67 1.70 -0.31 6.47
CA LYS A 67 1.49 0.19 7.84
C LYS A 67 0.28 1.10 7.95
N GLU A 68 0.05 1.97 6.96
CA GLU A 68 -1.15 2.83 6.95
C GLU A 68 -2.43 1.99 6.88
N ILE A 69 -2.47 0.98 6.00
CA ILE A 69 -3.59 0.03 5.92
C ILE A 69 -3.78 -0.75 7.22
N LEU A 70 -2.71 -1.23 7.86
CA LEU A 70 -2.83 -2.01 9.09
C LEU A 70 -3.19 -1.17 10.33
N ARG A 71 -2.89 0.13 10.31
CA ARG A 71 -3.17 1.08 11.40
C ARG A 71 -4.54 1.74 11.31
N SER A 72 -5.20 1.68 10.15
CA SER A 72 -6.53 2.25 9.98
C SER A 72 -7.53 1.60 10.94
N ASN A 73 -8.61 2.31 11.26
CA ASN A 73 -9.67 1.71 12.05
C ASN A 73 -10.42 0.62 11.25
N SER A 74 -11.23 -0.19 11.94
CA SER A 74 -11.93 -1.32 11.32
C SER A 74 -12.87 -0.90 10.19
N THR A 75 -13.55 0.24 10.32
CA THR A 75 -14.47 0.76 9.29
C THR A 75 -13.73 1.21 8.04
N GLU A 76 -12.62 1.93 8.20
CA GLU A 76 -11.75 2.34 7.09
C GLU A 76 -11.13 1.14 6.38
N LEU A 77 -10.63 0.17 7.15
CA LEU A 77 -10.04 -1.05 6.60
C LEU A 77 -11.08 -1.85 5.81
N ASP A 78 -12.28 -1.99 6.36
CA ASP A 78 -13.38 -2.68 5.70
C ASP A 78 -13.75 -2.04 4.37
N HIS A 79 -13.98 -0.72 4.38
CA HIS A 79 -14.26 0.03 3.17
C HIS A 79 -13.13 -0.09 2.13
N PHE A 80 -11.88 0.03 2.57
CA PHE A 80 -10.71 -0.09 1.71
C PHE A 80 -10.63 -1.45 1.02
N LEU A 81 -10.72 -2.54 1.79
CA LEU A 81 -10.70 -3.90 1.24
C LEU A 81 -11.91 -4.15 0.32
N HIS A 82 -13.05 -3.54 0.62
CA HIS A 82 -14.22 -3.61 -0.25
C HIS A 82 -14.06 -2.89 -1.59
N SER A 83 -13.21 -1.88 -1.62
CA SER A 83 -13.00 -1.01 -2.79
C SER A 83 -11.91 -1.48 -3.74
N ILE A 84 -11.12 -2.50 -3.39
CA ILE A 84 -10.01 -3.00 -4.24
C ILE A 84 -10.24 -4.44 -4.73
N SER A 85 -9.51 -4.85 -5.76
CA SER A 85 -9.62 -6.20 -6.33
C SER A 85 -9.07 -7.29 -5.41
N THR A 86 -9.59 -8.51 -5.54
CA THR A 86 -9.11 -9.70 -4.80
C THR A 86 -7.61 -9.91 -4.98
N ASP A 87 -7.08 -9.71 -6.20
CA ASP A 87 -5.64 -9.80 -6.48
C ASP A 87 -4.81 -8.78 -5.70
N LEU A 88 -5.31 -7.54 -5.55
CA LEU A 88 -4.59 -6.52 -4.81
C LEU A 88 -4.61 -6.83 -3.30
N ILE A 89 -5.73 -7.34 -2.77
CA ILE A 89 -5.80 -7.83 -1.39
C ILE A 89 -4.78 -8.94 -1.16
N ALA A 90 -4.69 -9.90 -2.08
CA ALA A 90 -3.70 -10.98 -2.00
C ALA A 90 -2.27 -10.43 -1.96
N LYS A 91 -1.93 -9.51 -2.88
CA LYS A 91 -0.61 -8.86 -2.93
C LYS A 91 -0.28 -8.12 -1.62
N LEU A 92 -1.23 -7.36 -1.06
CA LEU A 92 -1.06 -6.66 0.21
C LEU A 92 -0.83 -7.64 1.36
N TYR A 93 -1.65 -8.69 1.45
CA TYR A 93 -1.55 -9.71 2.50
C TYR A 93 -0.19 -10.41 2.49
N TYR A 94 0.25 -10.91 1.32
CA TYR A 94 1.56 -11.55 1.22
C TYR A 94 2.73 -10.59 1.47
N ALA A 95 2.60 -9.32 1.07
CA ALA A 95 3.60 -8.30 1.39
C ALA A 95 3.69 -8.03 2.90
N CYS A 96 2.57 -8.03 3.63
CA CYS A 96 2.57 -7.96 5.10
C CYS A 96 3.29 -9.16 5.73
N LEU A 97 3.06 -10.37 5.22
CA LEU A 97 3.73 -11.58 5.70
C LEU A 97 5.24 -11.54 5.46
N ALA A 98 5.66 -11.09 4.26
CA ALA A 98 7.07 -10.89 3.91
C ALA A 98 7.76 -9.83 4.79
N CYS A 99 6.99 -8.86 5.31
CA CYS A 99 7.48 -7.86 6.26
C CYS A 99 7.36 -8.29 7.73
N HIS A 100 6.94 -9.52 8.00
CA HIS A 100 6.74 -10.08 9.34
C HIS A 100 5.71 -9.31 10.20
N TYR A 101 4.72 -8.65 9.61
CA TYR A 101 3.75 -7.86 10.39
C TYR A 101 2.78 -8.71 11.22
N GLN A 102 2.67 -10.00 10.94
CA GLN A 102 1.97 -10.97 11.80
C GLN A 102 2.57 -11.10 13.21
N THR A 103 3.84 -10.72 13.40
CA THR A 103 4.50 -10.80 14.71
C THR A 103 4.32 -9.51 15.54
N ILE A 104 3.65 -8.49 14.99
CA ILE A 104 3.44 -7.20 15.64
C ILE A 104 1.99 -7.14 16.13
N GLU A 105 1.81 -7.12 17.46
CA GLU A 105 0.51 -7.25 18.11
C GLU A 105 -0.52 -6.22 17.61
N ILE A 106 -0.12 -4.96 17.48
CA ILE A 106 -1.02 -3.87 17.03
C ILE A 106 -1.58 -4.08 15.61
N PHE A 107 -0.97 -4.95 14.80
CA PHE A 107 -1.42 -5.25 13.44
C PHE A 107 -2.21 -6.56 13.34
N ALA A 108 -2.30 -7.34 14.42
CA ALA A 108 -2.84 -8.69 14.38
C ALA A 108 -4.30 -8.73 13.93
N ASP A 109 -5.13 -7.81 14.44
CA ASP A 109 -6.56 -7.80 14.12
C ASP A 109 -6.83 -7.36 12.67
N SER A 110 -6.16 -6.30 12.22
CA SER A 110 -6.22 -5.82 10.83
C SER A 110 -5.75 -6.90 9.85
N LEU A 111 -4.66 -7.60 10.17
CA LEU A 111 -4.13 -8.66 9.32
C LEU A 111 -5.05 -9.91 9.28
N LYS A 112 -5.62 -10.30 10.43
CA LYS A 112 -6.65 -11.36 10.50
C LYS A 112 -7.90 -10.98 9.72
N TYR A 113 -8.30 -9.71 9.74
CA TYR A 113 -9.44 -9.23 8.97
C TYR A 113 -9.17 -9.32 7.47
N MET A 114 -8.02 -8.83 7.03
CA MET A 114 -7.57 -8.91 5.63
C MET A 114 -7.52 -10.36 5.13
N GLN A 115 -6.98 -11.29 5.94
CA GLN A 115 -6.95 -12.72 5.60
C GLN A 115 -8.35 -13.30 5.40
N ARG A 116 -9.29 -13.00 6.31
CA ARG A 116 -10.68 -13.47 6.21
C ARG A 116 -11.37 -12.94 4.96
N CYS A 117 -11.20 -11.65 4.66
CA CYS A 117 -11.73 -11.02 3.46
C CYS A 117 -11.20 -11.71 2.18
N LEU A 118 -9.89 -11.98 2.13
CA LEU A 118 -9.27 -12.68 1.01
C LEU A 118 -9.85 -14.09 0.80
N GLN A 119 -9.96 -14.88 1.87
CA GLN A 119 -10.49 -16.24 1.82
C GLN A 119 -11.95 -16.25 1.34
N GLN A 120 -12.78 -15.33 1.84
CA GLN A 120 -14.18 -15.21 1.43
C GLN A 120 -14.32 -14.92 -0.07
N ARG A 121 -13.52 -13.98 -0.59
CA ARG A 121 -13.58 -13.60 -2.01
C ARG A 121 -13.08 -14.70 -2.93
N GLN A 122 -11.97 -15.35 -2.59
CA GLN A 122 -11.44 -16.47 -3.37
C GLN A 122 -12.45 -17.63 -3.46
N ASN A 123 -13.18 -17.92 -2.37
CA ASN A 123 -14.23 -18.94 -2.40
C ASN A 123 -15.37 -18.57 -3.36
N ILE A 124 -15.79 -17.30 -3.40
CA ILE A 124 -16.84 -16.82 -4.30
C ILE A 124 -16.38 -16.91 -5.76
N ASP A 125 -15.14 -16.51 -6.05
CA ASP A 125 -14.59 -16.52 -7.41
C ASP A 125 -14.47 -17.97 -7.93
N ASN A 126 -14.09 -18.92 -7.07
CA ASN A 126 -14.04 -20.35 -7.42
C ASN A 126 -15.42 -20.92 -7.73
N ILE A 127 -16.47 -20.52 -7.01
CA ILE A 127 -17.85 -20.96 -7.27
C ILE A 127 -18.31 -20.48 -8.65
N LYS A 128 -18.08 -19.20 -8.98
CA LYS A 128 -18.47 -18.62 -10.28
C LYS A 128 -17.76 -19.23 -11.48
N GLN A 129 -16.56 -19.78 -11.30
CA GLN A 129 -15.82 -20.47 -12.37
C GLN A 129 -16.28 -21.93 -12.57
N SER A 130 -17.11 -22.45 -11.65
CA SER A 130 -17.64 -23.81 -11.68
C SER A 130 -19.05 -23.90 -12.30
N GLU A 131 -19.63 -22.75 -12.65
CA GLU A 131 -20.93 -22.58 -13.33
C GLU A 131 -20.73 -22.23 -14.81
#